data_AF-A0A1I8NXZ3-F1
#
_entry.id   AF-A0A1I8NXZ3-F1
#
_cell.length_a   1.000
_cell.length_b   1.000
_cell.length_c   1.000
_cell.angle_alpha   90.00
_cell.angle_beta   90.00
_cell.angle_gamma   90.00
#
_symmetry.space_group_name_H-M   'P 1'
#
loop_
_entity.id
_entity.type
_entity.pdbx_description
1 polymer ?
#
loop_
_entity_poly.entity_id
_entity_poly.type
_entity_poly.pdbx_seq_one_letter_code
_entity_poly.pdbx_strand_id
1 'polypeptide(L)'
;MKDGFFQSDPRKVYEGEVRKTQCSHFFKGRCRYDLYCQASHYTQKQLDQLRQIGENLIKEKQPAAATKQFNSSEEKKPQSRKRKRTKAKDLPPSLRPIQLNKLANLIDKNNTWG
;
A
#
# COMPACT_ATOMS: atom_id res chain seq x y z
N MET A 1 5.97 25.80 -12.05
CA MET A 1 6.53 24.47 -12.40
C MET A 1 6.06 23.49 -11.33
N LYS A 2 4.99 22.72 -11.59
CA LYS A 2 4.41 21.76 -10.64
C LYS A 2 3.97 20.52 -11.41
N ASP A 3 4.91 19.88 -12.09
CA ASP A 3 4.63 18.73 -12.96
C ASP A 3 5.55 17.59 -12.56
N GLY A 4 5.24 16.93 -11.45
CA GLY A 4 6.05 15.83 -10.91
C GLY A 4 5.26 14.71 -10.23
N PHE A 5 3.93 14.66 -10.39
CA PHE A 5 3.10 13.70 -9.65
C PHE A 5 1.90 13.20 -10.46
N PHE A 6 2.10 12.89 -11.75
CA PHE A 6 1.00 12.43 -12.61
C PHE A 6 0.68 10.92 -12.50
N GLN A 7 1.52 10.13 -11.79
CA GLN A 7 1.32 8.68 -11.61
C GLN A 7 0.95 8.24 -10.19
N SER A 8 0.72 9.16 -9.26
CA SER A 8 0.44 8.80 -7.87
C SER A 8 -1.01 8.43 -7.60
N ASP A 9 -1.95 8.96 -8.41
CA ASP A 9 -3.38 8.75 -8.19
C ASP A 9 -3.87 7.61 -9.08
N PRO A 10 -4.26 6.45 -8.51
CA PRO A 10 -4.69 5.29 -9.28
C PRO A 10 -5.92 5.58 -10.16
N ARG A 11 -6.70 6.62 -9.85
CA ARG A 11 -7.84 7.07 -10.66
C ARG A 11 -7.43 7.60 -12.01
N LYS A 12 -6.42 8.48 -12.04
CA LYS A 12 -5.90 9.07 -13.27
C LYS A 12 -5.29 8.01 -14.17
N VAL A 13 -4.62 7.02 -13.56
CA VAL A 13 -4.10 5.84 -14.27
C VAL A 13 -5.26 5.06 -14.89
N TYR A 14 -6.29 4.70 -14.11
CA TYR A 14 -7.46 3.98 -14.63
C TYR A 14 -8.15 4.71 -15.80
N GLU A 15 -8.38 6.02 -15.69
CA GLU A 15 -9.03 6.83 -16.73
C GLU A 15 -8.23 6.89 -18.04
N GLY A 16 -6.90 6.96 -17.95
CA GLY A 16 -6.02 6.92 -19.12
C GLY A 16 -6.00 5.55 -19.78
N GLU A 17 -6.07 4.49 -18.97
CA GLU A 17 -5.83 3.13 -19.42
C GLU A 17 -7.09 2.43 -19.94
N VAL A 18 -8.27 2.78 -19.42
CA VAL A 18 -9.57 2.22 -19.86
C VAL A 18 -9.92 2.63 -21.30
N ARG A 19 -9.38 3.76 -21.78
CA ARG A 19 -9.60 4.26 -23.14
C ARG A 19 -8.70 3.59 -24.18
N LYS A 20 -7.62 2.95 -23.74
CA LYS A 20 -6.65 2.30 -24.61
C LYS A 20 -7.14 0.90 -25.00
N THR A 21 -6.79 0.47 -26.20
CA THR A 21 -6.97 -0.92 -26.63
C THR A 21 -5.94 -1.82 -25.93
N GLN A 22 -6.27 -3.11 -25.76
CA GLN A 22 -5.34 -4.06 -25.15
C GLN A 22 -4.11 -4.31 -26.02
N CYS A 23 -2.94 -4.32 -25.41
CA CYS A 23 -1.67 -4.55 -26.09
C CYS A 23 -1.46 -6.03 -26.41
N SER A 24 -1.73 -6.43 -27.65
CA SER A 24 -1.54 -7.80 -28.11
C SER A 24 -0.09 -8.30 -27.97
N HIS A 25 0.90 -7.39 -28.09
CA HIS A 25 2.32 -7.73 -27.92
C HIS A 25 2.69 -8.01 -26.47
N PHE A 26 2.11 -7.27 -25.52
CA PHE A 26 2.37 -7.46 -24.08
C PHE A 26 1.86 -8.82 -23.62
N PHE A 27 0.63 -9.19 -23.99
CA PHE A 27 0.07 -10.51 -23.68
C PHE A 27 0.79 -11.67 -24.36
N LYS A 28 1.63 -11.39 -25.37
CA LYS A 28 2.52 -12.36 -26.02
C LYS A 28 3.98 -12.27 -25.55
N GLY A 29 4.27 -11.45 -24.53
CA GLY A 29 5.62 -11.27 -23.98
C GLY A 29 6.62 -10.53 -24.89
N ARG A 30 6.14 -9.76 -25.87
CA ARG A 30 6.95 -9.09 -26.90
C ARG A 30 6.88 -7.56 -26.90
N CYS A 31 6.09 -6.95 -26.00
CA CYS A 31 6.05 -5.49 -25.92
C CYS A 31 7.35 -4.96 -25.33
N ARG A 32 7.97 -3.99 -26.00
CA ARG A 32 9.22 -3.33 -25.57
C ARG A 32 8.99 -1.95 -24.93
N TYR A 33 7.78 -1.41 -25.08
CA TYR A 33 7.47 -0.03 -24.72
C TYR A 33 7.04 0.12 -23.25
N ASP A 34 6.76 -0.99 -22.56
CA ASP A 34 6.42 -1.05 -21.13
C ASP A 34 5.46 0.09 -20.70
N LEU A 35 5.91 1.02 -19.85
CA LEU A 35 5.14 2.17 -19.35
C LEU A 35 4.78 3.22 -20.42
N TYR A 36 5.52 3.25 -21.53
CA TYR A 36 5.30 4.17 -22.66
C TYR A 36 4.46 3.53 -23.77
N CYS A 37 3.90 2.34 -23.55
CA CYS A 37 3.02 1.73 -24.53
C CYS A 37 1.74 2.55 -24.71
N GLN A 38 1.39 2.81 -25.97
CA GLN A 38 0.13 3.48 -26.31
C GLN A 38 -1.09 2.57 -26.09
N ALA A 39 -0.88 1.26 -26.03
CA ALA A 39 -1.90 0.26 -25.72
C ALA A 39 -1.84 -0.15 -24.23
N SER A 40 -2.97 -0.60 -23.70
CA SER A 40 -3.10 -1.02 -22.30
C SER A 40 -2.45 -2.37 -22.06
N HIS A 41 -1.62 -2.43 -21.01
CA HIS A 41 -1.03 -3.66 -20.48
C HIS A 41 -1.89 -4.33 -19.39
N TYR A 42 -3.05 -3.74 -19.07
CA TYR A 42 -3.92 -4.22 -18.02
C TYR A 42 -5.00 -5.13 -18.56
N THR A 43 -5.22 -6.24 -17.87
CA THR A 43 -6.42 -7.05 -18.05
C THR A 43 -7.65 -6.35 -17.47
N GLN A 44 -8.84 -6.73 -17.91
CA GLN A 44 -10.09 -6.18 -17.37
C GLN A 44 -10.16 -6.28 -15.84
N LYS A 45 -9.75 -7.43 -15.30
CA LYS A 45 -9.71 -7.66 -13.84
C LYS A 45 -8.79 -6.65 -13.12
N GLN A 46 -7.65 -6.32 -13.71
CA GLN A 46 -6.72 -5.36 -13.12
C GLN A 46 -7.25 -3.92 -13.22
N LEU A 47 -7.95 -3.58 -14.30
CA LEU A 47 -8.65 -2.30 -14.43
C LEU A 47 -9.74 -2.15 -13.36
N ASP A 48 -10.53 -3.20 -13.13
CA ASP A 48 -11.57 -3.20 -12.08
C ASP A 48 -10.97 -3.03 -10.68
N GLN A 49 -9.82 -3.68 -10.40
CA GLN A 49 -9.07 -3.50 -9.16
C GLN A 49 -8.56 -2.07 -9.00
N LEU A 50 -7.98 -1.48 -10.05
CA LEU A 50 -7.52 -0.08 -10.03
C LEU A 50 -8.66 0.89 -9.73
N ARG A 51 -9.83 0.65 -10.34
CA ARG A 51 -11.04 1.43 -10.06
C ARG A 51 -11.43 1.34 -8.58
N GLN A 52 -11.50 0.14 -8.01
CA GLN A 52 -11.86 -0.06 -6.60
C GLN A 52 -10.88 0.62 -5.65
N ILE A 53 -9.57 0.52 -5.91
CA ILE A 53 -8.54 1.21 -5.13
C ILE A 53 -8.77 2.72 -5.17
N GLY A 54 -9.03 3.27 -6.35
CA GLY A 54 -9.38 4.68 -6.52
C GLY A 54 -10.60 5.09 -5.70
N GLU A 55 -11.70 4.31 -5.76
CA GLU A 55 -12.93 4.56 -5.00
C GLU A 55 -12.69 4.55 -3.47
N ASN A 56 -11.95 3.57 -2.97
CA ASN A 56 -11.64 3.45 -1.55
C ASN A 56 -10.80 4.63 -1.03
N LEU A 57 -9.85 5.13 -1.81
CA LEU A 57 -9.05 6.31 -1.46
C LEU A 57 -9.88 7.59 -1.29
N ILE A 58 -11.04 7.73 -1.96
CA ILE A 58 -11.96 8.85 -1.70
C ILE A 58 -12.69 8.67 -0.38
N LYS A 59 -13.16 7.44 -0.10
CA LYS A 59 -13.91 7.15 1.12
C LYS A 59 -13.07 7.41 2.37
N GLU A 60 -11.78 7.07 2.33
CA GLU A 60 -10.85 7.34 3.43
C GLU A 60 -10.50 8.82 3.60
N LYS A 61 -10.51 9.60 2.51
CA LYS A 61 -10.19 11.04 2.54
C LYS A 61 -11.38 11.94 2.89
N GLN A 62 -12.59 11.40 2.91
CA GLN A 62 -13.79 12.10 3.40
C GLN A 62 -13.87 11.89 4.92
N PRO A 63 -13.46 12.84 5.77
CA PRO A 63 -13.79 12.75 7.19
C PRO A 63 -15.31 12.81 7.28
N ALA A 64 -15.93 11.77 7.82
CA ALA A 64 -17.38 11.73 8.01
C ALA A 64 -17.82 12.97 8.81
N ALA A 65 -18.55 13.87 8.15
CA ALA A 65 -19.27 14.94 8.81
C ALA A 65 -20.45 14.33 9.59
N ALA A 66 -20.17 13.88 10.82
CA ALA A 66 -21.17 13.57 11.83
C ALA A 66 -20.58 13.79 13.21
N THR A 67 -20.75 15.00 13.73
CA THR A 67 -20.60 15.30 15.15
C THR A 67 -21.63 14.50 15.94
N LYS A 68 -21.19 13.68 16.91
CA LYS A 68 -21.81 13.52 18.25
C LYS A 68 -20.91 12.65 19.13
N GLN A 69 -20.46 13.22 20.23
CA GLN A 69 -19.91 12.51 21.37
C GLN A 69 -20.98 11.55 21.92
N PHE A 70 -20.68 10.27 22.12
CA PHE A 70 -21.16 9.52 23.30
C PHE A 70 -20.40 8.19 23.49
N ASN A 71 -19.73 8.13 24.63
CA ASN A 71 -19.43 7.00 25.50
C ASN A 71 -18.76 5.71 24.98
N SER A 72 -17.60 5.47 25.59
CA SER A 72 -17.12 4.16 26.04
C SER A 72 -18.26 3.13 26.19
N SER A 73 -18.32 2.21 25.24
CA SER A 73 -19.08 0.97 25.35
C SER A 73 -18.28 -0.09 24.63
N GLU A 74 -17.90 -1.11 25.38
CA GLU A 74 -17.15 -2.28 24.94
C GLU A 74 -17.80 -2.94 23.71
N GLU A 75 -17.32 -2.64 22.51
CA GLU A 75 -17.65 -3.43 21.33
C GLU A 75 -16.65 -4.59 21.20
N LYS A 76 -17.21 -5.79 21.35
CA LYS A 76 -16.54 -7.07 21.40
C LYS A 76 -15.72 -7.28 20.12
N LYS A 77 -14.40 -7.33 20.27
CA LYS A 77 -13.46 -7.79 19.24
C LYS A 77 -13.97 -9.11 18.64
N PRO A 78 -13.93 -9.29 17.31
CA PRO A 78 -14.14 -10.61 16.72
C PRO A 78 -13.16 -11.57 17.39
N GLN A 79 -13.69 -12.69 17.88
CA GLN A 79 -12.97 -13.68 18.67
C GLN A 79 -11.96 -14.38 17.78
N SER A 80 -10.84 -13.69 17.53
CA SER A 80 -9.68 -14.26 16.88
C SER A 80 -9.26 -15.46 17.70
N ARG A 81 -9.27 -16.64 17.09
CA ARG A 81 -8.67 -17.83 17.69
C ARG A 81 -7.25 -17.42 18.11
N LYS A 82 -7.00 -17.35 19.42
CA LYS A 82 -5.69 -17.00 19.98
C LYS A 82 -4.69 -18.00 19.44
N ARG A 83 -4.02 -17.68 18.33
CA ARG A 83 -2.89 -18.46 17.85
C ARG A 83 -1.86 -18.42 18.97
N LYS A 84 -1.36 -19.58 19.37
CA LYS A 84 -0.26 -19.68 20.35
C LYS A 84 0.88 -18.82 19.80
N ARG A 85 1.12 -17.66 20.41
CA ARG A 85 2.24 -16.79 20.04
C ARG A 85 3.48 -17.57 20.43
N THR A 86 4.28 -17.99 19.45
CA THR A 86 5.65 -18.43 19.73
C THR A 86 6.33 -17.28 20.46
N LYS A 87 7.00 -17.57 21.58
CA LYS A 87 7.66 -16.51 22.33
C LYS A 87 8.77 -15.99 21.41
N ALA A 88 8.98 -14.67 21.38
CA ALA A 88 10.02 -14.05 20.54
C ALA A 88 11.45 -14.62 20.79
N LYS A 89 11.65 -15.33 21.91
CA LYS A 89 12.88 -16.02 22.29
C LYS A 89 13.14 -17.29 21.47
N ASP A 90 12.07 -17.94 20.99
CA ASP A 90 12.11 -19.21 20.25
C ASP A 90 12.42 -19.00 18.76
N LEU A 91 12.42 -17.75 18.28
CA LEU A 91 12.80 -17.41 16.91
C LEU A 91 14.33 -17.31 16.79
N PRO A 92 14.91 -17.69 15.63
CA PRO A 92 16.33 -17.46 15.36
C PRO A 92 16.65 -15.96 15.43
N PRO A 93 17.88 -15.57 15.79
CA PRO A 93 18.25 -14.17 16.05
C PRO A 93 17.86 -13.19 14.94
N SER A 94 17.88 -13.63 13.67
CA SER A 94 17.52 -12.84 12.48
C SER A 94 16.02 -12.52 12.37
N LEU A 95 15.14 -13.33 12.95
CA LEU A 95 13.69 -13.14 12.91
C LEU A 95 13.11 -12.56 14.21
N ARG A 96 13.97 -12.22 15.18
CA ARG A 96 13.52 -11.60 16.43
C ARG A 96 13.16 -10.13 16.20
N PRO A 97 12.14 -9.59 16.90
CA PRO A 97 11.82 -8.17 16.84
C PRO A 97 13.01 -7.32 17.28
N ILE A 98 13.32 -6.30 16.46
CA ILE A 98 14.42 -5.36 16.70
C ILE A 98 14.19 -4.66 18.04
N GLN A 99 15.23 -4.66 18.89
CA GLN A 99 15.18 -4.02 20.21
C GLN A 99 15.58 -2.55 20.10
N LEU A 100 14.61 -1.65 19.91
CA LEU A 100 14.84 -0.21 19.70
C LEU A 100 15.67 0.45 20.81
N ASN A 101 15.49 0.01 22.07
CA ASN A 101 16.24 0.54 23.21
C ASN A 101 17.77 0.27 23.12
N LYS A 102 18.17 -0.81 22.44
CA LYS A 102 19.59 -1.11 22.20
C LYS A 102 20.17 -0.24 21.08
N LEU A 103 19.35 0.12 20.09
CA LEU A 103 19.75 0.97 18.98
C LEU A 103 19.98 2.41 19.43
N ALA A 104 19.12 2.96 20.28
CA ALA A 104 19.29 4.33 20.80
C ALA A 104 20.67 4.53 21.44
N ASN A 105 21.10 3.58 22.26
CA ASN A 105 22.41 3.61 22.93
C ASN A 105 23.63 3.46 22.00
N LEU A 106 23.44 2.96 20.77
CA LEU A 106 24.51 2.81 19.77
C LEU A 106 24.67 4.07 18.92
N ILE A 107 23.55 4.71 18.60
CA ILE A 107 23.48 5.96 17.82
C ILE A 107 24.22 7.08 18.57
N ASP A 108 24.02 7.21 19.88
CA ASP A 108 24.62 8.28 20.67
C ASP A 108 26.12 8.09 20.96
N LYS A 109 26.64 6.86 20.88
CA LYS A 109 28.04 6.56 21.25
C LYS A 109 29.01 6.61 20.08
N ASN A 110 28.55 6.33 18.87
CA ASN A 110 29.42 6.16 17.70
C ASN A 110 29.07 7.08 16.52
N ASN A 111 28.15 8.05 16.68
CA ASN A 111 27.91 9.08 15.67
C ASN A 111 28.97 10.20 15.73
N THR A 112 30.24 9.83 15.63
CA THR A 112 31.26 10.70 15.03
C THR A 112 31.31 10.34 13.55
N TRP A 113 30.39 10.89 12.77
CA TRP A 113 30.63 11.03 11.33
C TRP A 113 31.72 12.09 11.22
N GLY A 114 32.94 11.65 10.93
CA GLY A 114 34.10 12.51 10.69
C GLY A 114 33.91 13.39 9.47
#